data_AF-A0A2A4I2I8-F1
#
_entry.id   AF-A0A2A4I2I8-F1
#
_cell.length_a   1.000
_cell.length_b   1.000
_cell.length_c   1.000
_cell.angle_alpha   90.00
_cell.angle_beta   90.00
_cell.angle_gamma   90.00
#
_symmetry.space_group_name_H-M   'P 1'
#
loop_
_entity.id
_entity.type
_entity.pdbx_description
1 polymer ?
#
loop_
_entity_poly.entity_id
_entity_poly.type
_entity_poly.pdbx_seq_one_letter_code
_entity_poly.pdbx_strand_id
1 'polypeptide(L)'
;MSWQRLSYAVFIAALLVMVAAVAIRMRSDAPRDAGLVAQLVSPGPLSSAHQSFAGQCTACHTPGKGVETRTCLTCHAGTDFGTKQSTQFHAKATQCTSCHVEHEGERGIIRMDHAALLDMAKWRQPLAGMSTNTRSLTPETALNCASCHAFRDPHQGLFGTDCASCHKTDSWKIANYRHPSVNSTQCAECHKAPPSHFMEHFSMVSQRAAGSKARVDQCYACHATDSFNNIRKRGWYDHH
;
A
#
# COMPACT_ATOMS: atom_id res chain seq x y z
N MET A 1 20.15 -61.62 0.54
CA MET A 1 19.60 -60.44 1.25
C MET A 1 18.13 -60.37 0.89
N SER A 2 17.19 -60.51 1.83
CA SER A 2 15.76 -60.64 1.48
C SER A 2 15.27 -59.37 0.79
N TRP A 3 14.47 -59.53 -0.27
CA TRP A 3 13.90 -58.44 -1.07
C TRP A 3 13.30 -57.31 -0.22
N GLN A 4 12.68 -57.68 0.90
CA GLN A 4 12.14 -56.75 1.91
C GLN A 4 13.21 -55.82 2.50
N ARG A 5 14.41 -56.31 2.82
CA ARG A 5 15.49 -55.47 3.36
C ARG A 5 15.99 -54.45 2.33
N LEU A 6 16.00 -54.84 1.05
CA LEU A 6 16.36 -53.95 -0.05
C LEU A 6 15.28 -52.88 -0.28
N SER A 7 13.99 -53.24 -0.25
CA SER A 7 12.92 -52.25 -0.36
C SER A 7 12.87 -51.29 0.82
N TYR A 8 13.10 -51.75 2.05
CA TYR A 8 13.19 -50.86 3.21
C TYR A 8 14.38 -49.92 3.14
N ALA A 9 15.56 -50.42 2.72
CA ALA A 9 16.74 -49.58 2.56
C ALA A 9 16.55 -48.49 1.50
N VAL A 10 15.94 -48.82 0.36
CA VAL A 10 15.63 -47.84 -0.70
C VAL A 10 14.60 -46.81 -0.22
N PHE A 11 13.57 -47.24 0.53
CA PHE A 11 12.56 -46.32 1.06
C PHE A 11 13.15 -45.36 2.09
N ILE A 12 14.02 -45.84 2.98
CA ILE A 12 14.72 -45.00 3.97
C ILE A 12 15.66 -44.02 3.26
N ALA A 13 16.41 -44.47 2.26
CA ALA A 13 17.29 -43.59 1.48
C ALA A 13 16.49 -42.51 0.73
N ALA A 14 15.35 -42.87 0.12
CA ALA A 14 14.47 -41.92 -0.54
C ALA A 14 13.87 -40.91 0.45
N LEU A 15 13.48 -41.35 1.65
CA LEU A 15 12.97 -40.47 2.71
C LEU A 15 14.05 -39.50 3.18
N LEU A 16 15.28 -39.97 3.40
CA LEU A 16 16.43 -39.14 3.79
C LEU A 16 16.78 -38.12 2.71
N VAL A 17 16.76 -38.51 1.44
CA VAL A 17 16.98 -37.60 0.31
C VAL A 17 15.84 -36.57 0.21
N MET A 18 14.60 -36.96 0.44
CA MET A 18 13.46 -36.04 0.44
C MET A 18 13.56 -35.02 1.59
N VAL A 19 13.89 -35.48 2.81
CA VAL A 19 14.13 -34.60 3.97
C VAL A 19 15.30 -33.64 3.71
N ALA A 20 16.41 -34.13 3.16
CA ALA A 20 17.55 -33.30 2.80
C ALA A 20 17.20 -32.29 1.68
N ALA A 21 16.44 -32.70 0.67
CA ALA A 21 16.01 -31.83 -0.41
C ALA A 21 15.06 -30.73 0.07
N VAL A 22 14.14 -31.04 0.99
CA VAL A 22 13.27 -30.06 1.64
C VAL A 22 14.10 -29.08 2.48
N ALA A 23 15.03 -29.57 3.30
CA ALA A 23 15.93 -28.72 4.08
C ALA A 23 16.80 -27.78 3.20
N ILE A 24 17.33 -28.29 2.07
CA ILE A 24 18.12 -27.48 1.11
C ILE A 24 17.24 -26.49 0.34
N ARG A 25 15.94 -26.72 0.22
CA ARG A 25 15.02 -25.78 -0.42
C ARG A 25 14.49 -24.74 0.58
N MET A 26 14.49 -25.07 1.87
CA MET A 26 14.16 -24.21 3.01
C MET A 26 15.39 -23.53 3.62
N ARG A 27 16.37 -23.13 2.79
CA ARG A 27 17.64 -22.51 3.24
C ARG A 27 17.32 -21.36 4.20
N SER A 28 17.69 -21.53 5.47
CA SER A 28 17.53 -20.49 6.46
C SER A 28 18.64 -19.46 6.32
N ASP A 29 18.31 -18.18 6.44
CA ASP A 29 19.28 -17.10 6.70
C ASP A 29 19.48 -16.86 8.21
N ALA A 30 19.23 -17.88 9.04
CA ALA A 30 19.41 -17.77 10.48
C ALA A 30 20.90 -17.59 10.84
N PRO A 31 21.23 -16.73 11.82
CA PRO A 31 22.60 -16.58 12.33
C PRO A 31 23.23 -17.92 12.71
N ARG A 32 24.56 -18.05 12.53
CA ARG A 32 25.29 -19.32 12.75
C ARG A 32 25.24 -19.81 14.21
N ASP A 33 24.94 -18.93 15.13
CA ASP A 33 24.75 -19.16 16.57
C ASP A 33 23.29 -19.51 16.93
N ALA A 34 22.34 -19.37 16.01
CA ALA A 34 21.00 -19.92 16.18
C ALA A 34 21.09 -21.45 16.11
N GLY A 35 20.59 -22.16 17.14
CA GLY A 35 20.69 -23.62 17.22
C GLY A 35 20.17 -24.34 15.96
N LEU A 36 20.62 -25.59 15.75
CA LEU A 36 20.46 -26.35 14.50
C LEU A 36 19.01 -26.43 13.97
N VAL A 37 18.02 -26.41 14.86
CA VAL A 37 16.60 -26.36 14.49
C VAL A 37 16.23 -25.00 13.90
N ALA A 38 16.65 -23.89 14.48
CA ALA A 38 16.34 -22.55 13.95
C ALA A 38 16.93 -22.33 12.54
N GLN A 39 18.07 -22.94 12.26
CA GLN A 39 18.70 -22.96 10.92
C GLN A 39 18.01 -23.88 9.88
N LEU A 40 17.01 -24.65 10.30
CA LEU A 40 16.24 -25.49 9.36
C LEU A 40 14.81 -24.96 9.14
N VAL A 41 14.34 -24.05 10.00
CA VAL A 41 12.95 -23.56 9.98
C VAL A 41 12.82 -22.04 9.86
N SER A 42 13.91 -21.26 9.71
CA SER A 42 13.79 -19.81 9.51
C SER A 42 13.22 -19.50 8.12
N PRO A 43 12.07 -18.83 8.01
CA PRO A 43 11.42 -18.54 6.73
C PRO A 43 12.20 -17.55 5.84
N GLY A 44 13.09 -16.76 6.46
CA GLY A 44 13.83 -15.68 5.81
C GLY A 44 14.42 -14.70 6.84
N PRO A 45 15.17 -13.68 6.38
CA PRO A 45 15.76 -12.68 7.25
C PRO A 45 14.70 -11.75 7.85
N LEU A 46 14.93 -11.28 9.07
CA LEU A 46 14.08 -10.27 9.69
C LEU A 46 14.19 -8.94 8.94
N SER A 47 13.16 -8.10 9.10
CA SER A 47 13.13 -6.74 8.61
C SER A 47 14.22 -5.88 9.24
N SER A 48 14.63 -4.83 8.53
CA SER A 48 15.64 -3.88 9.04
C SER A 48 15.27 -3.28 10.41
N ALA A 49 13.97 -3.08 10.68
CA ALA A 49 13.47 -2.56 11.94
C ALA A 49 13.64 -3.54 13.12
N HIS A 50 13.63 -4.85 12.86
CA HIS A 50 13.76 -5.89 13.88
C HIS A 50 15.07 -6.68 13.78
N GLN A 51 16.02 -6.21 12.98
CA GLN A 51 17.28 -6.91 12.70
C GLN A 51 18.09 -7.21 13.98
N SER A 52 17.95 -6.37 15.03
CA SER A 52 18.60 -6.58 16.33
C SER A 52 18.15 -7.87 17.04
N PHE A 53 16.99 -8.42 16.67
CA PHE A 53 16.45 -9.66 17.21
C PHE A 53 16.81 -10.89 16.38
N ALA A 54 17.70 -10.76 15.39
CA ALA A 54 18.17 -11.89 14.60
C ALA A 54 18.70 -13.02 15.52
N GLY A 55 18.21 -14.24 15.30
CA GLY A 55 18.55 -15.41 16.14
C GLY A 55 17.76 -15.54 17.45
N GLN A 56 17.09 -14.47 17.91
CA GLN A 56 16.30 -14.46 19.14
C GLN A 56 14.83 -14.84 18.88
N CYS A 57 14.60 -16.06 18.41
CA CYS A 57 13.28 -16.53 17.96
C CYS A 57 12.17 -16.32 19.00
N THR A 58 12.49 -16.53 20.27
CA THR A 58 11.56 -16.39 21.40
C THR A 58 11.26 -14.94 21.77
N ALA A 59 11.92 -13.97 21.16
CA ALA A 59 11.54 -12.56 21.28
C ALA A 59 10.17 -12.28 20.64
N CYS A 60 9.76 -13.10 19.67
CA CYS A 60 8.46 -12.97 18.99
C CYS A 60 7.59 -14.22 19.12
N HIS A 61 8.18 -15.42 19.15
CA HIS A 61 7.44 -16.68 19.18
C HIS A 61 7.34 -17.27 20.59
N THR A 62 6.12 -17.63 20.97
CA THR A 62 5.85 -18.47 22.15
C THR A 62 5.86 -19.95 21.72
N PRO A 63 6.66 -20.82 22.38
CA PRO A 63 6.68 -22.25 22.07
C PRO A 63 5.28 -22.87 22.09
N GLY A 64 4.92 -23.56 21.00
CA GLY A 64 3.62 -24.23 20.84
C GLY A 64 2.42 -23.32 20.56
N LYS A 65 2.56 -21.99 20.62
CA LYS A 65 1.50 -21.01 20.36
C LYS A 65 1.77 -20.09 19.17
N GLY A 66 3.03 -19.97 18.73
CA GLY A 66 3.42 -19.08 17.66
C GLY A 66 3.52 -17.63 18.12
N VAL A 67 3.24 -16.68 17.22
CA VAL A 67 3.34 -15.24 17.51
C VAL A 67 2.02 -14.74 18.09
N GLU A 68 2.08 -14.18 19.30
CA GLU A 68 0.93 -13.62 20.00
C GLU A 68 0.92 -12.09 19.92
N THR A 69 -0.27 -11.47 19.75
CA THR A 69 -0.41 -10.01 19.68
C THR A 69 0.22 -9.29 20.88
N ARG A 70 0.15 -9.89 22.07
CA ARG A 70 0.71 -9.31 23.30
C ARG A 70 2.22 -9.10 23.21
N THR A 71 2.95 -10.00 22.52
CA THR A 71 4.41 -9.92 22.39
C THR A 71 4.83 -8.67 21.63
N CYS A 72 4.10 -8.30 20.57
CA CYS A 72 4.32 -7.04 19.85
C CYS A 72 4.14 -5.83 20.77
N LEU A 73 3.08 -5.85 21.58
CA LEU A 73 2.73 -4.76 22.49
C LEU A 73 3.73 -4.60 23.65
N THR A 74 4.53 -5.63 23.99
CA THR A 74 5.56 -5.49 25.04
C THR A 74 6.59 -4.42 24.69
N CYS A 75 6.95 -4.26 23.41
CA CYS A 75 7.85 -3.21 22.95
C CYS A 75 7.10 -2.00 22.39
N HIS A 76 5.93 -2.21 21.77
CA HIS A 76 5.16 -1.17 21.11
C HIS A 76 4.03 -0.55 21.95
N ALA A 77 3.99 -0.80 23.27
CA ALA A 77 2.94 -0.27 24.16
C ALA A 77 2.77 1.26 24.08
N GLY A 78 3.87 1.99 23.85
CA GLY A 78 3.88 3.45 23.75
C GLY A 78 3.92 4.00 22.32
N THR A 79 3.87 3.14 21.30
CA THR A 79 3.93 3.59 19.90
C THR A 79 2.53 3.96 19.41
N ASP A 80 2.33 5.21 19.02
CA ASP A 80 1.08 5.64 18.37
C ASP A 80 1.13 5.36 16.87
N PHE A 81 0.35 4.36 16.45
CA PHE A 81 0.20 3.97 15.04
C PHE A 81 -0.97 4.68 14.34
N GLY A 82 -1.83 5.39 15.07
CA GLY A 82 -3.12 5.92 14.61
C GLY A 82 -3.15 7.40 14.25
N THR A 83 -2.02 8.10 14.31
CA THR A 83 -1.97 9.58 14.17
C THR A 83 -2.37 10.11 12.79
N LYS A 84 -2.28 9.32 11.73
CA LYS A 84 -2.60 9.75 10.36
C LYS A 84 -3.95 9.20 9.95
N GLN A 85 -4.73 9.94 9.16
CA GLN A 85 -6.03 9.47 8.65
C GLN A 85 -5.92 8.06 8.04
N SER A 86 -4.91 7.82 7.20
CA SER A 86 -4.67 6.53 6.55
C SER A 86 -4.26 5.40 7.50
N THR A 87 -4.00 5.68 8.78
CA THR A 87 -3.58 4.69 9.79
C THR A 87 -4.46 4.68 11.04
N GLN A 88 -5.49 5.52 11.12
CA GLN A 88 -6.42 5.57 12.27
C GLN A 88 -7.09 4.23 12.59
N PHE A 89 -7.19 3.33 11.61
CA PHE A 89 -7.73 1.98 11.81
C PHE A 89 -6.94 1.16 12.86
N HIS A 90 -5.67 1.48 13.13
CA HIS A 90 -4.86 0.77 14.13
C HIS A 90 -5.50 0.80 15.53
N ALA A 91 -6.30 1.84 15.85
CA ALA A 91 -7.02 1.92 17.12
C ALA A 91 -8.05 0.78 17.31
N LYS A 92 -8.50 0.16 16.22
CA LYS A 92 -9.54 -0.89 16.23
C LYS A 92 -9.00 -2.28 15.90
N ALA A 93 -7.76 -2.40 15.42
CA ALA A 93 -7.15 -3.66 15.05
C ALA A 93 -6.92 -4.56 16.29
N THR A 94 -7.24 -5.85 16.19
CA THR A 94 -6.99 -6.85 17.25
C THR A 94 -5.81 -7.76 16.97
N GLN A 95 -5.36 -7.79 15.71
CA GLN A 95 -4.25 -8.61 15.25
C GLN A 95 -3.25 -7.75 14.47
N CYS A 96 -1.96 -7.96 14.73
CA CYS A 96 -0.88 -7.29 14.00
C CYS A 96 -0.44 -8.10 12.79
N THR A 97 -0.34 -9.43 12.95
CA THR A 97 0.31 -10.35 11.99
C THR A 97 -0.46 -10.56 10.69
N SER A 98 -1.71 -10.10 10.59
CA SER A 98 -2.46 -10.12 9.34
C SER A 98 -1.95 -9.10 8.32
N CYS A 99 -1.38 -8.00 8.80
CA CYS A 99 -0.85 -6.91 7.97
C CYS A 99 0.66 -6.71 8.17
N HIS A 100 1.19 -7.11 9.33
CA HIS A 100 2.61 -7.06 9.65
C HIS A 100 3.22 -8.46 9.59
N VAL A 101 3.82 -8.79 8.45
CA VAL A 101 4.45 -10.09 8.20
C VAL A 101 5.96 -9.93 8.29
N GLU A 102 6.57 -10.61 9.26
CA GLU A 102 8.02 -10.64 9.42
C GLU A 102 8.66 -11.74 8.55
N HIS A 103 9.99 -11.80 8.50
CA HIS A 103 10.81 -12.71 7.69
C HIS A 103 10.86 -12.39 6.19
N GLU A 104 10.53 -11.16 5.81
CA GLU A 104 10.62 -10.69 4.41
C GLU A 104 11.77 -9.69 4.17
N GLY A 105 12.69 -9.55 5.13
CA GLY A 105 13.92 -8.74 5.00
C GLY A 105 13.67 -7.30 4.57
N GLU A 106 14.29 -6.90 3.46
CA GLU A 106 14.21 -5.54 2.91
C GLU A 106 12.80 -5.10 2.50
N ARG A 107 11.89 -6.04 2.24
CA ARG A 107 10.51 -5.71 1.91
C ARG A 107 9.79 -5.06 3.11
N GLY A 108 10.31 -5.28 4.32
CA GLY A 108 9.74 -4.78 5.56
C GLY A 108 8.50 -5.56 5.99
N ILE A 109 7.96 -5.20 7.16
CA ILE A 109 6.86 -5.96 7.74
C ILE A 109 5.49 -5.60 7.16
N ILE A 110 5.34 -4.41 6.57
CA ILE A 110 4.02 -3.89 6.23
C ILE A 110 3.57 -4.46 4.88
N ARG A 111 2.51 -5.29 4.91
CA ARG A 111 1.75 -5.73 3.74
C ARG A 111 0.33 -5.23 3.88
N MET A 112 -0.03 -4.21 3.10
CA MET A 112 -1.41 -3.78 3.01
C MET A 112 -2.21 -4.82 2.23
N ASP A 113 -3.10 -5.52 2.93
CA ASP A 113 -4.09 -6.42 2.34
C ASP A 113 -5.49 -5.83 2.54
N HIS A 114 -6.06 -5.31 1.45
CA HIS A 114 -7.40 -4.71 1.47
C HIS A 114 -8.50 -5.74 1.75
N ALA A 115 -8.29 -7.03 1.44
CA ALA A 115 -9.25 -8.08 1.77
C ALA A 115 -9.27 -8.37 3.27
N ALA A 116 -8.13 -8.28 3.96
CA ALA A 116 -8.06 -8.42 5.40
C ALA A 116 -8.88 -7.34 6.15
N LEU A 117 -9.08 -6.16 5.55
CA LEU A 117 -9.93 -5.11 6.11
C LEU A 117 -11.41 -5.53 6.19
N LEU A 118 -11.84 -6.49 5.37
CA LEU A 118 -13.21 -7.00 5.36
C LEU A 118 -13.44 -8.12 6.38
N ASP A 119 -12.39 -8.65 7.00
CA ASP A 119 -12.52 -9.71 7.99
C ASP A 119 -12.83 -9.14 9.38
N MET A 120 -14.08 -9.28 9.80
CA MET A 120 -14.57 -8.82 11.10
C MET A 120 -13.85 -9.46 12.30
N ALA A 121 -13.24 -10.64 12.16
CA ALA A 121 -12.48 -11.28 13.24
C ALA A 121 -11.23 -10.48 13.63
N LYS A 122 -10.74 -9.60 12.74
CA LYS A 122 -9.52 -8.81 12.93
C LYS A 122 -9.78 -7.45 13.61
N TRP A 123 -11.03 -7.14 13.95
CA TRP A 123 -11.44 -5.82 14.45
C TRP A 123 -12.28 -5.91 15.72
N ARG A 124 -12.06 -4.98 16.66
CA ARG A 124 -12.91 -4.85 17.87
C ARG A 124 -14.32 -4.35 17.52
N GLN A 125 -14.43 -3.57 16.45
CA GLN A 125 -15.65 -2.96 15.95
C GLN A 125 -15.53 -2.74 14.43
N PRO A 126 -16.64 -2.63 13.69
CA PRO A 126 -16.61 -2.31 12.27
C PRO A 126 -15.80 -1.02 11.98
N LEU A 127 -15.03 -1.06 10.88
CA LEU A 127 -14.30 0.09 10.38
C LEU A 127 -15.25 1.14 9.80
N ALA A 128 -14.92 2.42 9.98
CA ALA A 128 -15.70 3.50 9.37
C ALA A 128 -15.53 3.44 7.84
N GLY A 129 -16.65 3.37 7.10
CA GLY A 129 -16.64 3.26 5.64
C GLY A 129 -16.54 1.83 5.12
N MET A 130 -16.62 0.81 5.97
CA MET A 130 -16.85 -0.57 5.54
C MET A 130 -18.34 -0.83 5.32
N SER A 131 -18.68 -1.37 4.15
CA SER A 131 -20.05 -1.76 3.83
C SER A 131 -20.59 -2.79 4.83
N THR A 132 -21.76 -2.54 5.40
CA THR A 132 -22.50 -3.51 6.22
C THR A 132 -23.23 -4.54 5.37
N ASN A 133 -23.18 -4.39 4.04
CA ASN A 133 -23.87 -5.25 3.10
C ASN A 133 -23.02 -6.48 2.79
N THR A 134 -23.45 -7.64 3.31
CA THR A 134 -22.83 -8.97 3.18
C THR A 134 -22.73 -9.48 1.74
N ARG A 135 -23.28 -8.76 0.76
CA ARG A 135 -23.17 -9.04 -0.68
C ARG A 135 -21.98 -8.38 -1.37
N SER A 136 -21.21 -7.55 -0.67
CA SER A 136 -20.01 -6.90 -1.21
C SER A 136 -18.83 -7.87 -1.07
N LEU A 137 -18.49 -8.58 -2.16
CA LEU A 137 -17.54 -9.70 -2.12
C LEU A 137 -16.08 -9.29 -2.32
N THR A 138 -15.82 -8.04 -2.72
CA THR A 138 -14.47 -7.55 -3.05
C THR A 138 -14.17 -6.24 -2.35
N PRO A 139 -12.89 -5.95 -2.00
CA PRO A 139 -12.55 -4.69 -1.34
C PRO A 139 -12.92 -3.46 -2.18
N GLU A 140 -12.81 -3.53 -3.51
CA GLU A 140 -13.21 -2.48 -4.44
C GLU A 140 -14.68 -2.07 -4.30
N THR A 141 -15.56 -3.03 -3.99
CA THR A 141 -17.00 -2.77 -3.83
C THR A 141 -17.41 -2.49 -2.39
N ALA A 142 -16.57 -2.88 -1.42
CA ALA A 142 -16.93 -2.90 0.00
C ALA A 142 -16.30 -1.76 0.81
N LEU A 143 -15.19 -1.19 0.33
CA LEU A 143 -14.42 -0.16 1.03
C LEU A 143 -14.61 1.22 0.41
N ASN A 144 -14.75 2.24 1.25
CA ASN A 144 -14.61 3.63 0.84
C ASN A 144 -13.11 4.01 0.80
N CYS A 145 -12.48 3.96 -0.38
CA CYS A 145 -11.05 4.24 -0.54
C CYS A 145 -10.65 5.63 -0.02
N ALA A 146 -11.51 6.63 -0.24
CA ALA A 146 -11.25 8.01 0.14
C ALA A 146 -11.21 8.22 1.66
N SER A 147 -11.81 7.34 2.47
CA SER A 147 -11.78 7.46 3.94
C SER A 147 -10.35 7.37 4.50
N CYS A 148 -9.44 6.68 3.79
CA CYS A 148 -8.03 6.56 4.15
C CYS A 148 -7.10 7.31 3.18
N HIS A 149 -7.44 7.39 1.89
CA HIS A 149 -6.54 7.86 0.83
C HIS A 149 -6.82 9.29 0.33
N ALA A 150 -7.81 10.02 0.87
CA ALA A 150 -8.14 11.37 0.40
C ALA A 150 -6.92 12.33 0.40
N PHE A 151 -6.09 12.32 1.44
CA PHE A 151 -4.87 13.15 1.47
C PHE A 151 -3.77 12.74 0.49
N ARG A 152 -3.87 11.53 -0.09
CA ARG A 152 -2.92 11.01 -1.08
C ARG A 152 -3.50 11.00 -2.49
N ASP A 153 -4.70 11.53 -2.69
CA ASP A 153 -5.33 11.56 -4.00
C ASP A 153 -4.59 12.57 -4.93
N PRO A 154 -3.86 12.09 -5.95
CA PRO A 154 -3.15 12.98 -6.86
C PRO A 154 -4.13 13.79 -7.74
N HIS A 155 -5.38 13.37 -7.84
CA HIS A 155 -6.41 14.04 -8.64
C HIS A 155 -7.07 15.19 -7.88
N GLN A 156 -6.75 15.38 -6.60
CA GLN A 156 -7.30 16.45 -5.77
C GLN A 156 -8.84 16.47 -5.77
N GLY A 157 -9.48 15.30 -5.80
CA GLY A 157 -10.92 15.10 -5.85
C GLY A 157 -11.58 15.39 -7.20
N LEU A 158 -10.82 15.55 -8.30
CA LEU A 158 -11.40 15.83 -9.63
C LEU A 158 -12.38 14.75 -10.10
N PHE A 159 -12.06 13.48 -9.84
CA PHE A 159 -12.84 12.32 -10.29
C PHE A 159 -13.79 11.76 -9.22
N GLY A 160 -14.01 12.51 -8.13
CA GLY A 160 -14.83 12.06 -7.00
C GLY A 160 -14.16 10.93 -6.19
N THR A 161 -14.98 10.09 -5.54
CA THR A 161 -14.51 9.05 -4.61
C THR A 161 -14.65 7.62 -5.14
N ASP A 162 -15.13 7.45 -6.37
CA ASP A 162 -15.25 6.13 -7.02
C ASP A 162 -13.90 5.70 -7.62
N CYS A 163 -12.89 5.53 -6.76
CA CYS A 163 -11.53 5.18 -7.16
C CYS A 163 -11.49 3.82 -7.88
N ALA A 164 -12.38 2.90 -7.50
CA ALA A 164 -12.44 1.53 -8.00
C ALA A 164 -12.92 1.41 -9.46
N SER A 165 -13.50 2.48 -10.00
CA SER A 165 -13.84 2.60 -11.43
C SER A 165 -12.60 2.49 -12.33
N CYS A 166 -11.45 2.96 -11.84
CA CYS A 166 -10.19 3.02 -12.58
C CYS A 166 -9.05 2.23 -11.92
N HIS A 167 -8.98 2.24 -10.59
CA HIS A 167 -7.90 1.62 -9.82
C HIS A 167 -8.34 0.30 -9.20
N LYS A 168 -7.37 -0.60 -8.96
CA LYS A 168 -7.59 -1.88 -8.29
C LYS A 168 -6.73 -1.97 -7.04
N THR A 169 -7.10 -2.86 -6.12
CA THR A 169 -6.39 -3.02 -4.84
C THR A 169 -5.01 -3.62 -4.99
N ASP A 170 -4.74 -4.31 -6.10
CA ASP A 170 -3.44 -4.85 -6.48
C ASP A 170 -2.55 -3.81 -7.22
N SER A 171 -3.15 -2.78 -7.83
CA SER A 171 -2.44 -1.77 -8.59
C SER A 171 -3.24 -0.46 -8.75
N TRP A 172 -2.60 0.64 -8.36
CA TRP A 172 -3.04 2.00 -8.70
C TRP A 172 -2.74 2.39 -10.16
N LYS A 173 -1.94 1.60 -10.89
CA LYS A 173 -1.64 1.90 -12.29
C LYS A 173 -2.77 1.44 -13.19
N ILE A 174 -3.27 2.36 -14.00
CA ILE A 174 -4.23 2.07 -15.06
C ILE A 174 -3.47 1.53 -16.26
N ALA A 175 -3.73 0.28 -16.64
CA ALA A 175 -3.15 -0.30 -17.84
C ALA A 175 -3.54 0.52 -19.07
N ASN A 176 -2.57 0.85 -19.91
CA ASN A 176 -2.77 1.61 -21.15
C ASN A 176 -3.30 3.04 -20.98
N TYR A 177 -3.18 3.66 -19.81
CA TYR A 177 -3.45 5.09 -19.70
C TYR A 177 -2.54 5.86 -20.67
N ARG A 178 -3.16 6.61 -21.57
CA ARG A 178 -2.47 7.52 -22.48
C ARG A 178 -2.91 8.92 -22.14
N HIS A 179 -1.94 9.78 -21.86
CA HIS A 179 -2.19 11.20 -21.75
C HIS A 179 -2.87 11.68 -23.06
N PRO A 180 -3.87 12.57 -23.00
CA PRO A 180 -4.43 13.19 -24.18
C PRO A 180 -3.34 13.77 -25.08
N SER A 181 -3.66 13.90 -26.38
CA SER A 181 -2.78 14.57 -27.35
C SER A 181 -2.22 15.85 -26.76
N VAL A 182 -0.93 16.13 -27.03
CA VAL A 182 -0.29 17.40 -26.64
C VAL A 182 -0.99 18.63 -27.25
N ASN A 183 -1.84 18.42 -28.26
CA ASN A 183 -2.66 19.46 -28.89
C ASN A 183 -4.09 19.53 -28.31
N SER A 184 -4.41 18.75 -27.27
CA SER A 184 -5.72 18.80 -26.62
C SER A 184 -5.97 20.16 -25.98
N THR A 185 -7.14 20.72 -26.22
CA THR A 185 -7.58 22.00 -25.62
C THR A 185 -8.49 21.79 -24.40
N GLN A 186 -8.77 20.55 -24.05
CA GLN A 186 -9.69 20.17 -22.96
C GLN A 186 -8.92 19.94 -21.65
N CYS A 187 -8.16 20.94 -21.22
CA CYS A 187 -7.28 20.83 -20.05
C CYS A 187 -8.07 20.54 -18.76
N ALA A 188 -9.26 21.14 -18.62
CA ALA A 188 -10.10 21.05 -17.43
C ALA A 188 -10.73 19.68 -17.18
N GLU A 189 -10.63 18.74 -18.14
CA GLU A 189 -11.03 17.34 -17.90
C GLU A 189 -10.11 16.65 -16.88
N CYS A 190 -8.86 17.11 -16.76
CA CYS A 190 -7.82 16.49 -15.92
C CYS A 190 -7.10 17.47 -14.99
N HIS A 191 -7.07 18.77 -15.30
CA HIS A 191 -6.34 19.78 -14.54
C HIS A 191 -7.29 20.78 -13.88
N LYS A 192 -6.98 21.17 -12.64
CA LYS A 192 -7.68 22.23 -11.92
C LYS A 192 -6.91 23.54 -12.02
N ALA A 193 -7.63 24.64 -12.22
CA ALA A 193 -7.06 25.95 -12.02
C ALA A 193 -6.64 26.13 -10.54
N PRO A 194 -5.52 26.81 -10.26
CA PRO A 194 -5.09 27.03 -8.89
C PRO A 194 -6.09 27.95 -8.17
N PRO A 195 -6.16 27.90 -6.82
CA PRO A 195 -7.10 28.71 -6.06
C PRO A 195 -7.08 30.21 -6.38
N SER A 196 -5.92 30.73 -6.81
CA SER A 196 -5.75 32.13 -7.21
C SER A 196 -6.70 32.57 -8.33
N HIS A 197 -7.13 31.69 -9.23
CA HIS A 197 -8.03 32.03 -10.34
C HIS A 197 -9.47 32.30 -9.88
N PHE A 198 -9.79 31.98 -8.64
CA PHE A 198 -11.10 32.20 -8.03
C PHE A 198 -11.10 33.39 -7.05
N MET A 199 -10.00 34.15 -6.99
CA MET A 199 -9.90 35.35 -6.16
C MET A 199 -10.19 36.61 -6.98
N GLU A 200 -10.75 37.64 -6.35
CA GLU A 200 -11.06 38.92 -7.01
C GLU A 200 -9.83 39.57 -7.69
N HIS A 201 -8.63 39.35 -7.15
CA HIS A 201 -7.40 39.86 -7.77
C HIS A 201 -7.19 39.32 -9.20
N PHE A 202 -7.58 38.07 -9.47
CA PHE A 202 -7.40 37.45 -10.78
C PHE A 202 -8.19 38.15 -11.88
N SER A 203 -9.46 38.47 -11.62
CA SER A 203 -10.35 39.12 -12.60
C SER A 203 -9.89 40.55 -12.92
N MET A 204 -9.25 41.21 -11.95
CA MET A 204 -8.78 42.58 -12.07
C MET A 204 -7.44 42.71 -12.79
N VAL A 205 -6.57 41.71 -12.67
CA VAL A 205 -5.20 41.79 -13.21
C VAL A 205 -4.93 40.71 -14.25
N SER A 206 -4.84 39.44 -13.86
CA SER A 206 -4.42 38.35 -14.75
C SER A 206 -5.41 38.07 -15.88
N GLN A 207 -6.72 38.22 -15.65
CA GLN A 207 -7.76 38.08 -16.68
C GLN A 207 -7.82 39.29 -17.64
N ARG A 208 -7.38 40.48 -17.18
CA ARG A 208 -7.25 41.69 -18.02
C ARG A 208 -5.94 41.72 -18.80
N ALA A 209 -4.84 41.23 -18.20
CA ALA A 209 -3.81 40.55 -18.96
C ALA A 209 -4.43 39.34 -19.67
N ALA A 210 -3.84 38.55 -20.56
CA ALA A 210 -4.61 37.58 -21.38
C ALA A 210 -5.70 38.17 -22.34
N GLY A 211 -6.51 39.15 -21.95
CA GLY A 211 -7.49 39.85 -22.80
C GLY A 211 -8.68 38.95 -23.19
N SER A 212 -9.07 38.01 -22.33
CA SER A 212 -10.12 37.03 -22.60
C SER A 212 -11.22 37.09 -21.52
N LYS A 213 -12.47 36.97 -21.94
CA LYS A 213 -13.65 36.85 -21.05
C LYS A 213 -14.12 35.40 -20.88
N ALA A 214 -13.30 34.44 -21.29
CA ALA A 214 -13.59 33.03 -21.14
C ALA A 214 -13.73 32.66 -19.66
N ARG A 215 -14.45 31.58 -19.39
CA ARG A 215 -14.54 31.04 -18.03
C ARG A 215 -13.19 30.44 -17.60
N VAL A 216 -12.96 30.34 -16.30
CA VAL A 216 -11.69 29.85 -15.73
C VAL A 216 -11.37 28.40 -16.16
N ASP A 217 -12.39 27.57 -16.40
CA ASP A 217 -12.25 26.20 -16.91
C ASP A 217 -11.87 26.13 -18.40
N GLN A 218 -11.96 27.24 -19.14
CA GLN A 218 -11.59 27.31 -20.56
C GLN A 218 -10.12 27.67 -20.73
N CYS A 219 -9.22 26.86 -20.16
CA CYS A 219 -7.80 27.15 -20.03
C CYS A 219 -7.15 27.57 -21.36
N TYR A 220 -7.47 26.89 -22.46
CA TYR A 220 -6.94 27.17 -23.80
C TYR A 220 -7.28 28.56 -24.36
N ALA A 221 -8.31 29.22 -23.83
CA ALA A 221 -8.64 30.58 -24.22
C ALA A 221 -7.58 31.59 -23.74
N CYS A 222 -6.92 31.30 -22.61
CA CYS A 222 -5.98 32.19 -21.94
C CYS A 222 -4.54 31.69 -21.97
N HIS A 223 -4.31 30.38 -21.98
CA HIS A 223 -2.98 29.76 -21.89
C HIS A 223 -2.60 29.03 -23.17
N ALA A 224 -1.31 29.06 -23.52
CA ALA A 224 -0.78 28.34 -24.68
C ALA A 224 -0.25 26.94 -24.34
N THR A 225 0.04 26.68 -23.06
CA THR A 225 0.54 25.41 -22.51
C THR A 225 -0.14 25.12 -21.16
N ASP A 226 0.25 24.03 -20.50
CA ASP A 226 -0.12 23.71 -19.12
C ASP A 226 0.53 24.64 -18.06
N SER A 227 1.56 25.39 -18.44
CA SER A 227 2.11 26.48 -17.60
C SER A 227 1.19 27.71 -17.54
N PHE A 228 0.76 28.08 -16.33
CA PHE A 228 -0.09 29.26 -16.10
C PHE A 228 0.58 30.59 -16.47
N ASN A 229 1.91 30.65 -16.48
CA ASN A 229 2.64 31.87 -16.88
C ASN A 229 2.66 32.06 -18.40
N ASN A 230 2.33 31.02 -19.18
CA ASN A 230 2.34 31.12 -20.63
C ASN A 230 0.97 31.60 -21.15
N ILE A 231 0.83 32.92 -21.25
CA ILE A 231 -0.40 33.59 -21.66
C ILE A 231 -0.47 33.66 -23.18
N ARG A 232 -1.56 33.15 -23.74
CA ARG A 232 -1.82 33.14 -25.17
C ARG A 232 -1.82 34.56 -25.72
N LYS A 233 -1.16 34.76 -26.87
CA LYS A 233 -0.95 36.06 -27.54
C LYS A 233 -0.06 37.07 -26.78
N ARG A 234 0.47 36.72 -25.60
CA ARG A 234 1.44 37.55 -24.86
C ARG A 234 2.76 36.85 -24.56
N GLY A 235 2.79 35.52 -24.60
CA GLY A 235 3.95 34.74 -24.21
C GLY A 235 4.06 34.63 -22.69
N TRP A 236 5.29 34.50 -22.21
CA TRP A 236 5.56 34.36 -20.78
C TRP A 236 5.22 35.66 -20.03
N TYR A 237 4.34 35.55 -19.03
CA TYR A 237 3.90 36.63 -18.17
C TYR A 237 4.05 36.18 -16.72
N ASP A 238 4.97 36.82 -16.01
CA ASP A 238 5.21 36.58 -14.60
C ASP A 238 4.52 37.66 -13.77
N HIS A 239 3.62 37.24 -12.88
CA HIS A 239 2.90 38.11 -11.97
C HIS A 239 3.33 37.71 -10.57
N HIS A 240 4.43 38.32 -10.12
CA HIS A 240 5.03 38.12 -8.80
C HIS A 240 3.98 37.99 -7.68
#